data_AF-A0A971NH24-F1
#
_entry.id   AF-A0A971NH24-F1
#
_cell.length_a   1.000
_cell.length_b   1.000
_cell.length_c   1.000
_cell.angle_alpha   90.00
_cell.angle_beta   90.00
_cell.angle_gamma   90.00
#
_symmetry.space_group_name_H-M   'P 1'
#
loop_
_entity.id
_entity.type
_entity.pdbx_description
1 polymer ?
#
loop_
_entity_poly.entity_id
_entity_poly.type
_entity_poly.pdbx_seq_one_letter_code
_entity_poly.pdbx_strand_id
1 'polypeptide(L)'
;MKKTVLESQEWQEIMEREKEIGPEALLEEILEQRTWTNSEILWTIRRMIFYYALHDKVLQRAPVERIFENFVSMMRGFYMIFDQANPDLDDNIRSYISAKIADATWGINAGTRYYLSKISK
;
A
#
# COMPACT_ATOMS: atom_id res chain seq x y z
N MET A 1 4.69 -11.44 -23.82
CA MET A 1 5.17 -11.36 -22.42
C MET A 1 4.99 -9.94 -21.96
N LYS A 2 4.12 -9.72 -20.96
CA LYS A 2 4.01 -8.43 -20.29
C LYS A 2 5.29 -8.20 -19.50
N LYS A 3 5.93 -7.03 -19.63
CA LYS A 3 7.28 -6.80 -19.11
C LYS A 3 7.28 -6.26 -17.68
N THR A 4 6.15 -5.77 -17.19
CA THR A 4 6.03 -5.15 -15.87
C THR A 4 4.68 -5.44 -15.22
N VAL A 5 4.59 -5.28 -13.90
CA VAL A 5 3.34 -5.35 -13.13
C VAL A 5 2.31 -4.35 -13.66
N LEU A 6 2.72 -3.14 -14.07
CA LEU A 6 1.82 -2.08 -14.57
C LEU A 6 1.12 -2.43 -15.89
N GLU A 7 1.72 -3.34 -16.67
CA GLU A 7 1.14 -3.84 -17.93
C GLU A 7 0.25 -5.08 -17.70
N SER A 8 0.30 -5.68 -16.49
CA SER A 8 -0.44 -6.89 -16.10
C SER A 8 -1.96 -6.72 -16.20
N GLN A 9 -2.66 -7.85 -16.30
CA GLN A 9 -4.13 -7.82 -16.43
C GLN A 9 -4.73 -7.45 -15.07
N GLU A 10 -4.15 -8.02 -14.03
CA GLU A 10 -4.38 -7.77 -12.62
C GLU A 10 -4.24 -6.27 -12.29
N TRP A 11 -3.27 -5.58 -12.90
CA TRP A 11 -3.13 -4.13 -12.73
C TRP A 11 -4.27 -3.34 -13.40
N GLN A 12 -4.76 -3.76 -14.56
CA GLN A 12 -5.91 -3.09 -15.16
C GLN A 12 -7.17 -3.32 -14.33
N GLU A 13 -7.34 -4.53 -13.80
CA GLU A 13 -8.47 -4.91 -12.95
C GLU A 13 -8.50 -4.12 -11.65
N ILE A 14 -7.37 -3.97 -10.94
CA ILE A 14 -7.33 -3.18 -9.71
C ILE A 14 -7.57 -1.69 -9.96
N MET A 15 -7.10 -1.16 -11.10
CA MET A 15 -7.36 0.23 -11.48
C MET A 15 -8.83 0.47 -11.84
N GLU A 16 -9.51 -0.51 -12.43
CA GLU A 16 -10.95 -0.44 -12.67
C GLU A 16 -11.73 -0.54 -11.36
N ARG A 17 -11.34 -1.47 -10.48
CA ARG A 17 -11.91 -1.60 -9.14
C ARG A 17 -11.80 -0.30 -8.35
N GLU A 18 -10.65 0.38 -8.40
CA GLU A 18 -10.47 1.70 -7.76
C GLU A 18 -11.47 2.73 -8.28
N LYS A 19 -11.78 2.74 -9.58
CA LYS A 19 -12.78 3.67 -10.14
C LYS A 19 -14.19 3.36 -9.66
N GLU A 20 -14.52 2.08 -9.48
CA GLU A 20 -15.85 1.65 -9.05
C GLU A 20 -16.14 2.00 -7.58
N ILE A 21 -15.22 1.67 -6.68
CA ILE A 21 -15.46 1.77 -5.23
C ILE A 21 -14.70 2.90 -4.54
N GLY A 22 -13.77 3.54 -5.26
CA GLY A 22 -12.88 4.56 -4.71
C GLY A 22 -11.65 3.97 -4.01
N PRO A 23 -10.56 4.77 -3.89
CA PRO A 23 -9.29 4.29 -3.37
C PRO A 23 -9.33 3.97 -1.87
N GLU A 24 -10.18 4.63 -1.08
CA GLU A 24 -10.32 4.33 0.35
C GLU A 24 -10.95 2.95 0.56
N ALA A 25 -12.05 2.64 -0.14
CA ALA A 25 -12.72 1.35 -0.02
C ALA A 25 -11.84 0.20 -0.54
N LEU A 26 -11.14 0.42 -1.66
CA LEU A 26 -10.21 -0.56 -2.21
C LEU A 26 -9.04 -0.85 -1.27
N LEU A 27 -8.51 0.17 -0.58
CA LEU A 27 -7.46 -0.04 0.41
C LEU A 27 -7.95 -0.97 1.53
N GLU A 28 -9.15 -0.76 2.07
CA GLU A 28 -9.70 -1.65 3.10
C GLU A 28 -9.93 -3.07 2.56
N GLU A 29 -10.46 -3.22 1.34
CA GLU A 29 -10.65 -4.54 0.70
C GLU A 29 -9.33 -5.31 0.57
N ILE A 30 -8.23 -4.65 0.22
CA ILE A 30 -6.90 -5.26 0.15
C ILE A 30 -6.38 -5.64 1.53
N LEU A 31 -6.56 -4.77 2.53
CA LEU A 31 -6.08 -4.99 3.90
C LEU A 31 -6.78 -6.17 4.61
N GLU A 32 -7.98 -6.54 4.19
CA GLU A 32 -8.69 -7.74 4.69
C GLU A 32 -8.06 -9.05 4.20
N GLN A 33 -7.28 -9.01 3.13
CA GLN A 33 -6.64 -10.19 2.55
C GLN A 33 -5.36 -10.58 3.30
N ARG A 34 -5.13 -11.89 3.43
CA ARG A 34 -3.88 -12.42 4.02
C ARG A 34 -2.67 -12.29 3.10
N THR A 35 -2.87 -12.44 1.80
CA THR A 35 -1.82 -12.45 0.78
C THR A 35 -2.28 -11.65 -0.40
N TRP A 36 -1.43 -10.77 -0.90
CA TRP A 36 -1.74 -9.87 -2.00
C TRP A 36 -1.01 -10.29 -3.26
N THR A 37 -1.60 -10.00 -4.41
CA THR A 37 -0.96 -10.02 -5.72
C THR A 37 0.10 -8.92 -5.84
N ASN A 38 1.03 -9.07 -6.79
CA ASN A 38 2.02 -8.03 -7.09
C ASN A 38 1.36 -6.68 -7.41
N SER A 39 0.22 -6.70 -8.10
CA SER A 39 -0.55 -5.51 -8.47
C SER A 39 -1.14 -4.81 -7.25
N GLU A 40 -1.74 -5.54 -6.32
CA GLU A 40 -2.25 -5.00 -5.05
C GLU A 40 -1.15 -4.42 -4.17
N ILE A 41 0.01 -5.10 -4.12
CA ILE A 41 1.15 -4.58 -3.39
C ILE A 41 1.60 -3.24 -3.99
N LEU A 42 1.84 -3.21 -5.31
CA LEU A 42 2.33 -2.02 -5.98
C LEU A 42 1.31 -0.88 -5.93
N TRP A 43 0.03 -1.21 -6.02
CA TRP A 43 -1.06 -0.25 -5.87
C TRP A 43 -1.09 0.34 -4.46
N THR A 44 -0.91 -0.48 -3.43
CA THR A 44 -0.84 -0.01 -2.03
C THR A 44 0.35 0.94 -1.84
N ILE A 45 1.52 0.60 -2.38
CA ILE A 45 2.69 1.48 -2.36
C ILE A 45 2.38 2.81 -3.07
N ARG A 46 1.72 2.77 -4.23
CA ARG A 46 1.28 3.98 -4.95
C ARG A 46 0.38 4.87 -4.08
N ARG A 47 -0.53 4.27 -3.29
CA ARG A 47 -1.38 5.00 -2.34
C ARG A 47 -0.59 5.62 -1.18
N MET A 48 0.39 4.90 -0.63
CA MET A 48 1.26 5.44 0.41
C MET A 48 2.02 6.68 -0.08
N ILE A 49 2.62 6.60 -1.29
CA ILE A 49 3.32 7.72 -1.91
C ILE A 49 2.40 8.93 -2.09
N PHE A 50 1.14 8.71 -2.51
CA PHE A 50 0.15 9.79 -2.65
C PHE A 50 -0.07 10.56 -1.33
N TYR A 51 -0.29 9.87 -0.21
CA TYR A 51 -0.48 10.53 1.08
C TYR A 51 0.78 11.26 1.58
N TYR A 52 1.96 10.68 1.36
CA TYR A 52 3.23 11.32 1.72
C TYR A 52 3.51 12.57 0.88
N ALA A 53 3.23 12.53 -0.42
CA ALA A 53 3.44 13.66 -1.33
C ALA A 53 2.49 14.83 -1.06
N LEU A 54 1.26 14.57 -0.60
CA LEU A 54 0.27 15.61 -0.30
C LEU A 54 0.56 16.39 0.98
N HIS A 55 1.59 16.03 1.75
CA HIS A 55 1.82 16.58 3.09
C HIS A 55 0.53 16.53 3.94
N ASP A 56 -0.16 15.38 3.89
CA ASP A 56 -1.50 15.22 4.47
C ASP A 56 -1.56 15.65 5.94
N LYS A 57 -2.44 16.62 6.24
CA LYS A 57 -2.52 17.24 7.58
C LYS A 57 -2.90 16.26 8.68
N VAL A 58 -3.65 15.21 8.37
CA VAL A 58 -4.04 14.17 9.35
C VAL A 58 -2.84 13.29 9.65
N LEU A 59 -2.14 12.85 8.61
CA LEU A 59 -0.94 12.04 8.73
C LEU A 59 0.21 12.78 9.43
N GLN A 60 0.32 14.10 9.26
CA GLN A 60 1.27 14.96 9.99
C GLN A 60 1.05 15.01 11.52
N ARG A 61 -0.01 14.39 12.04
CA ARG A 61 -0.23 14.22 13.48
C ARG A 61 0.40 12.95 14.03
N ALA A 62 0.81 12.02 13.16
CA ALA A 62 1.52 10.83 13.57
C ALA A 62 2.92 11.18 14.13
N PRO A 63 3.44 10.39 15.09
CA PRO A 63 4.84 10.47 15.49
C PRO A 63 5.77 10.31 14.29
N VAL A 64 6.86 11.08 14.27
CA VAL A 64 7.82 11.07 13.16
C VAL A 64 8.46 9.69 13.01
N GLU A 65 8.73 9.01 14.13
CA GLU A 65 9.26 7.66 14.18
C GLU A 65 8.34 6.67 13.46
N ARG A 66 7.02 6.78 13.68
CA ARG A 66 6.03 5.92 13.02
C ARG A 66 5.98 6.18 11.52
N ILE A 67 6.07 7.44 11.08
CA ILE A 67 6.16 7.78 9.66
C ILE A 67 7.42 7.18 9.03
N PHE A 68 8.55 7.24 9.74
CA PHE A 68 9.81 6.66 9.27
C PHE A 68 9.74 5.13 9.15
N GLU A 69 9.17 4.44 10.14
CA GLU A 69 8.92 2.98 10.10
C GLU A 69 8.05 2.57 8.90
N ASN A 70 6.96 3.31 8.67
CA ASN A 70 6.08 3.09 7.53
C ASN A 70 6.84 3.26 6.20
N PHE A 71 7.64 4.33 6.09
CA PHE A 71 8.44 4.60 4.90
C PHE A 71 9.49 3.51 4.64
N VAL A 72 10.22 3.07 5.66
CA VAL A 72 11.20 1.98 5.54
C VAL A 72 10.53 0.68 5.08
N SER A 73 9.36 0.35 5.63
CA SER A 73 8.60 -0.83 5.25
C SER A 73 8.08 -0.75 3.81
N MET A 74 7.59 0.42 3.39
CA MET A 74 7.19 0.70 2.01
C MET A 74 8.38 0.53 1.04
N MET A 75 9.53 1.12 1.36
CA MET A 75 10.74 1.03 0.53
C MET A 75 11.24 -0.41 0.40
N ARG A 76 11.14 -1.19 1.48
CA ARG A 76 11.48 -2.61 1.46
C ARG A 76 10.55 -3.39 0.53
N GLY A 77 9.24 -3.18 0.64
CA GLY A 77 8.26 -3.80 -0.24
C GLY A 77 8.46 -3.42 -1.71
N PHE A 78 8.73 -2.14 -1.97
CA PHE A 78 9.06 -1.64 -3.30
C PHE A 78 10.31 -2.33 -3.87
N TYR A 79 11.39 -2.40 -3.09
CA TYR A 79 12.63 -3.06 -3.50
C TYR A 79 12.41 -4.53 -3.88
N MET A 80 11.58 -5.26 -3.11
CA MET A 80 11.29 -6.67 -3.37
C MET A 80 10.45 -6.90 -4.64
N ILE A 81 9.67 -5.92 -5.08
CA ILE A 81 8.92 -5.98 -6.35
C ILE A 81 9.77 -5.49 -7.53
N PHE A 82 10.63 -4.50 -7.29
CA PHE A 82 11.43 -3.87 -8.34
C PHE A 82 12.52 -4.77 -8.92
N ASP A 83 12.95 -5.81 -8.20
CA ASP A 83 14.09 -6.65 -8.57
C ASP A 83 13.87 -7.51 -9.84
N GLN A 84 12.66 -7.64 -10.40
CA GLN A 84 12.44 -8.37 -11.66
C GLN A 84 11.32 -7.80 -12.55
N ALA A 85 11.38 -8.11 -13.84
CA ALA A 85 10.27 -7.94 -14.78
C ALA A 85 9.12 -8.88 -14.38
N ASN A 86 8.16 -8.36 -13.61
CA ASN A 86 7.02 -9.13 -13.07
C ASN A 86 7.43 -10.50 -12.48
N PRO A 87 8.21 -10.53 -11.37
CA PRO A 87 8.57 -11.79 -10.74
C PRO A 87 7.30 -12.51 -10.31
N ASP A 88 7.15 -13.78 -10.68
CA ASP A 88 6.22 -14.66 -9.96
C ASP A 88 6.79 -14.88 -8.55
N LEU A 89 6.54 -13.92 -7.66
CA LEU A 89 6.86 -14.02 -6.24
C LEU A 89 6.04 -15.17 -5.66
N ASP A 90 6.69 -16.09 -4.96
CA ASP A 90 5.97 -17.15 -4.28
C ASP A 90 5.08 -16.59 -3.15
N ASP A 91 4.12 -17.41 -2.72
CA ASP A 91 3.13 -17.02 -1.70
C ASP A 91 3.77 -16.60 -0.38
N ASN A 92 4.92 -17.16 0.01
CA ASN A 92 5.56 -16.80 1.28
C ASN A 92 6.16 -15.40 1.20
N ILE A 93 6.81 -15.07 0.08
CA ILE A 93 7.34 -13.73 -0.18
C ILE A 93 6.19 -12.73 -0.23
N ARG A 94 5.10 -13.04 -0.96
CA ARG A 94 3.93 -12.15 -1.03
C ARG A 94 3.29 -11.96 0.32
N SER A 95 3.05 -13.03 1.10
CA SER A 95 2.51 -12.91 2.46
C SER A 95 3.40 -12.06 3.37
N TYR A 96 4.72 -12.22 3.28
CA TYR A 96 5.66 -11.39 4.05
C TYR A 96 5.55 -9.91 3.65
N ILE A 97 5.53 -9.60 2.35
CA ILE A 97 5.40 -8.24 1.84
C ILE A 97 4.04 -7.64 2.26
N SER A 98 2.93 -8.38 2.06
CA SER A 98 1.59 -7.98 2.47
C SER A 98 1.53 -7.61 3.94
N ALA A 99 2.06 -8.46 4.83
CA ALA A 99 2.07 -8.17 6.26
C ALA A 99 2.86 -6.90 6.61
N LYS A 100 4.01 -6.69 5.97
CA LYS A 100 4.85 -5.50 6.22
C LYS A 100 4.23 -4.23 5.68
N ILE A 101 3.65 -4.27 4.50
CA ILE A 101 3.02 -3.08 3.91
C ILE A 101 1.68 -2.78 4.59
N ALA A 102 0.91 -3.80 4.99
CA ALA A 102 -0.32 -3.63 5.76
C ALA A 102 -0.07 -2.83 7.04
N ASP A 103 0.96 -3.19 7.83
CA ASP A 103 1.34 -2.41 9.01
C ASP A 103 1.79 -0.99 8.65
N ALA A 104 2.52 -0.84 7.54
CA ALA A 104 2.99 0.45 7.04
C ALA A 104 1.85 1.39 6.58
N THR A 105 0.64 0.85 6.33
CA THR A 105 -0.55 1.66 6.02
C THR A 105 -1.12 2.40 7.25
N TRP A 106 -0.52 2.23 8.42
CA TRP A 106 -0.92 2.97 9.62
C TRP A 106 -0.84 4.49 9.38
N GLY A 107 -1.94 5.18 9.63
CA GLY A 107 -2.15 6.60 9.36
C GLY A 107 -2.83 6.92 8.04
N ILE A 108 -2.95 5.94 7.12
CA ILE A 108 -3.67 6.08 5.85
C ILE A 108 -4.92 5.18 5.77
N ASN A 109 -4.93 4.03 6.44
CA ASN A 109 -6.14 3.19 6.54
C ASN A 109 -7.21 3.85 7.42
N ALA A 110 -8.48 3.48 7.22
CA ALA A 110 -9.63 4.14 7.81
C ALA A 110 -9.57 4.19 9.34
N GLY A 111 -9.22 3.08 9.99
CA GLY A 111 -9.18 2.97 11.45
C GLY A 111 -8.14 3.89 12.08
N THR A 112 -6.89 3.83 11.61
CA THR A 112 -5.78 4.61 12.16
C THR A 112 -5.86 6.08 11.76
N ARG A 113 -6.39 6.38 10.57
CA ARG A 113 -6.68 7.75 10.14
C ARG A 113 -7.78 8.39 10.96
N TYR A 114 -8.84 7.65 11.28
CA TYR A 114 -9.87 8.12 12.22
C TYR A 114 -9.26 8.44 13.58
N TYR A 115 -8.41 7.55 14.11
CA TYR A 115 -7.68 7.80 15.34
C TYR A 115 -6.84 9.10 15.29
N LEU A 116 -6.01 9.29 14.27
CA LEU A 116 -5.22 10.52 14.08
C LEU A 116 -6.09 11.78 13.97
N SER A 117 -7.28 11.67 13.38
CA SER A 117 -8.21 12.79 13.26
C SER A 117 -8.74 13.26 14.63
N LYS A 118 -8.79 12.35 15.62
CA LYS A 118 -9.25 12.62 17.00
C LYS A 118 -8.16 13.13 17.92
N ILE A 119 -6.89 12.92 17.59
CA ILE A 119 -5.78 13.53 18.33
C ILE A 119 -5.82 15.03 18.11
N SER A 120 -6.09 15.81 19.17
CA SER A 120 -5.81 17.25 19.16
C SER A 120 -4.30 17.46 19.33
N LYS A 121 -3.72 18.31 18.48
CA LYS A 121 -2.37 18.83 18.76
C LYS A 121 -2.39 19.71 19.99
#